data_AF-A0A9Q5HR43-F1
#
_entry.id   AF-A0A9Q5HR43-F1
#
_cell.length_a   1.000
_cell.length_b   1.000
_cell.length_c   1.000
_cell.angle_alpha   90.00
_cell.angle_beta   90.00
_cell.angle_gamma   90.00
#
_symmetry.space_group_name_H-M   'P 1'
#
loop_
_entity.id
_entity.type
_entity.pdbx_description
1 polymer ?
#
loop_
_entity_poly.entity_id
_entity_poly.type
_entity_poly.pdbx_seq_one_letter_code
_entity_poly.pdbx_strand_id
1 'polypeptide(L)'
;MPHTPRIPDIPGDLLDPAFSENLRRIVAQLCQTSHNRFPGSQPVSFAKRDLERLENEDYWVCEKSDGVRVLFLLLTSPDGAQDIYLIDRHNNYRVISGFFFPHHVDPKKPLGSTIIDGELVIDTDARTGQDTLRLLAFDCLVVDYQNVMSRTLDKRYGRLQEWFFKPFRKMMQDHPYMAQSQPFDIKVKPMELSYGIEKVFNEVIPKLQHGNDGLIYTCLQSPYVVGTDPKMCLPPAYDVSGANQLCCWDDRLKWKPPSENTIDFKLVLRFPPDPYNQQEPDFTAKPIFGLHAYIGGRDNYEPFDELYVDDDEWERLKASGEQVDDRIAEVYWETREKRWRLMRFRDDKPHGNHKSVVDNIIQSIVDGVEKEDLLARKDAIRSAWKARAGQPSAPVPTSQQARPPPPVRGPMPNGPNSRPPPAPSSHHIDLRYGPLQESPYSRVGGPTTVLGFHR
;
A
#
# COMPACT_ATOMS: atom_id res chain seq x y z
N MET A 1 22.58 10.16 -3.09
CA MET A 1 21.67 11.31 -2.87
C MET A 1 20.27 10.75 -2.72
N PRO A 2 19.47 11.18 -1.74
CA PRO A 2 18.09 10.74 -1.63
C PRO A 2 17.33 11.13 -2.90
N HIS A 3 16.65 10.15 -3.50
CA HIS A 3 15.83 10.35 -4.69
C HIS A 3 14.70 11.30 -4.34
N THR A 4 14.75 12.54 -4.82
CA THR A 4 13.57 13.42 -4.70
C THR A 4 12.51 12.87 -5.65
N PRO A 5 11.32 12.50 -5.17
CA PRO A 5 10.27 11.94 -6.01
C PRO A 5 9.89 12.96 -7.09
N ARG A 6 10.06 12.61 -8.39
CA ARG A 6 9.62 13.45 -9.51
C ARG A 6 8.19 13.06 -9.86
N ILE A 7 7.24 13.66 -9.15
CA ILE A 7 5.82 13.43 -9.35
C ILE A 7 5.37 14.10 -10.66
N PRO A 8 4.82 13.37 -11.64
CA PRO A 8 4.33 13.97 -12.88
C PRO A 8 3.07 14.82 -12.66
N ASP A 9 2.97 15.90 -13.42
CA ASP A 9 1.69 16.56 -13.65
C ASP A 9 0.80 15.70 -14.54
N ILE A 10 -0.48 15.59 -14.18
CA ILE A 10 -1.43 14.84 -15.01
C ILE A 10 -1.71 15.66 -16.27
N PRO A 11 -1.44 15.13 -17.48
CA PRO A 11 -1.67 15.85 -18.72
C PRO A 11 -3.17 16.08 -18.97
N GLY A 12 -3.47 16.99 -19.88
CA GLY A 12 -4.83 17.28 -20.32
C GLY A 12 -5.54 18.37 -19.51
N ASP A 13 -6.55 18.95 -20.16
CA ASP A 13 -7.33 20.04 -19.61
C ASP A 13 -8.36 19.53 -18.62
N LEU A 14 -8.44 20.20 -17.47
CA LEU A 14 -9.43 19.90 -16.44
C LEU A 14 -10.83 20.23 -16.98
N LEU A 15 -11.75 19.28 -16.85
CA LEU A 15 -13.11 19.46 -17.32
C LEU A 15 -13.95 20.31 -16.38
N ASP A 16 -14.94 20.99 -16.96
CA ASP A 16 -15.96 21.71 -16.20
C ASP A 16 -16.71 20.76 -15.22
N PRO A 17 -17.10 21.24 -14.02
CA PRO A 17 -17.80 20.43 -13.03
C PRO A 17 -19.10 19.77 -13.55
N ALA A 18 -19.87 20.45 -14.41
CA ALA A 18 -21.12 19.90 -14.93
C ALA A 18 -20.86 18.72 -15.88
N PHE A 19 -19.85 18.82 -16.74
CA PHE A 19 -19.46 17.73 -17.63
C PHE A 19 -18.85 16.56 -16.85
N SER A 20 -18.03 16.86 -15.84
CA SER A 20 -17.46 15.86 -14.93
C SER A 20 -18.53 15.04 -14.22
N GLU A 21 -19.64 15.65 -13.81
CA GLU A 21 -20.74 14.93 -13.16
C GLU A 21 -21.44 13.94 -14.10
N ASN A 22 -21.58 14.28 -15.39
CA ASN A 22 -22.10 13.34 -16.38
C ASN A 22 -21.14 12.15 -16.57
N LEU A 23 -19.84 12.41 -16.69
CA LEU A 23 -18.84 11.35 -16.80
C LEU A 23 -18.81 10.44 -15.56
N ARG A 24 -18.95 11.00 -14.36
CA ARG A 24 -19.06 10.20 -13.13
C ARG A 24 -20.24 9.23 -13.15
N ARG A 25 -21.39 9.63 -13.70
CA ARG A 25 -22.55 8.74 -13.87
C ARG A 25 -22.28 7.65 -14.90
N ILE A 26 -21.63 7.99 -16.02
CA ILE A 26 -21.24 7.00 -17.05
C ILE A 26 -20.27 5.97 -16.46
N VAL A 27 -19.26 6.43 -15.72
CA VAL A 27 -18.30 5.56 -15.03
C VAL A 27 -19.02 4.67 -14.02
N ALA A 28 -19.94 5.22 -13.22
CA ALA A 28 -20.73 4.44 -12.27
C ALA A 28 -21.61 3.38 -12.97
N GLN A 29 -22.19 3.70 -14.13
CA GLN A 29 -22.97 2.75 -14.93
C GLN A 29 -22.10 1.63 -15.51
N LEU A 30 -20.94 1.96 -16.09
CA LEU A 30 -19.99 0.99 -16.63
C LEU A 30 -19.45 0.06 -15.53
N CYS A 31 -19.10 0.64 -14.37
CA CYS A 31 -18.65 -0.10 -13.19
C CYS A 31 -19.80 -0.76 -12.41
N GLN A 32 -21.06 -0.49 -12.77
CA GLN A 32 -22.25 -1.00 -12.05
C GLN A 32 -22.24 -0.66 -10.55
N THR A 33 -21.75 0.53 -10.19
CA THR A 33 -21.70 1.01 -8.80
C THR A 33 -22.94 1.82 -8.45
N SER A 34 -23.38 1.73 -7.19
CA SER A 34 -24.53 2.50 -6.68
C SER A 34 -24.23 3.98 -6.43
N HIS A 35 -22.97 4.41 -6.57
CA HIS A 35 -22.51 5.75 -6.27
C HIS A 35 -21.53 6.28 -7.32
N ASN A 36 -21.40 7.61 -7.38
CA ASN A 36 -20.54 8.35 -8.31
C ASN A 36 -19.12 8.63 -7.77
N ARG A 37 -18.72 7.98 -6.66
CA ARG A 37 -17.38 8.12 -6.08
C ARG A 37 -16.32 7.48 -6.99
N PHE A 38 -15.06 7.88 -6.78
CA PHE A 38 -13.92 7.29 -7.45
C PHE A 38 -13.93 5.76 -7.36
N PRO A 39 -13.93 5.03 -8.49
CA PRO A 39 -14.11 3.58 -8.46
C PRO A 39 -12.82 2.80 -8.20
N GLY A 40 -11.66 3.46 -8.09
CA GLY A 40 -10.39 2.77 -7.92
C GLY A 40 -10.19 2.14 -6.53
N SER A 41 -9.61 0.94 -6.49
CA SER A 41 -9.32 0.14 -5.28
C SER A 41 -8.19 0.72 -4.43
N GLN A 42 -8.31 0.85 -3.11
CA GLN A 42 -7.22 1.41 -2.29
C GLN A 42 -6.43 0.31 -1.55
N PRO A 43 -5.10 0.27 -1.68
CA PRO A 43 -4.30 -0.73 -0.97
C PRO A 43 -4.14 -0.42 0.52
N VAL A 44 -4.12 -1.47 1.34
CA VAL A 44 -3.83 -1.40 2.78
C VAL A 44 -2.36 -1.67 3.07
N SER A 45 -1.83 -1.11 4.16
CA SER A 45 -0.42 -1.32 4.53
C SER A 45 -0.16 -2.78 4.90
N PHE A 46 0.93 -3.34 4.37
CA PHE A 46 1.39 -4.69 4.64
C PHE A 46 1.97 -4.79 6.06
N ALA A 47 1.51 -5.77 6.83
CA ALA A 47 1.95 -6.04 8.19
C ALA A 47 2.44 -7.49 8.35
N LYS A 48 3.06 -7.81 9.49
CA LYS A 48 3.53 -9.17 9.84
C LYS A 48 2.46 -10.26 9.65
N ARG A 49 1.20 -9.96 9.97
CA ARG A 49 0.06 -10.89 9.77
C ARG A 49 -0.16 -11.27 8.30
N ASP A 50 0.21 -10.41 7.37
CA ASP A 50 -0.02 -10.64 5.94
C ASP A 50 1.01 -11.61 5.34
N LEU A 51 2.11 -11.91 6.04
CA LEU A 51 3.04 -12.97 5.64
C LEU A 51 2.33 -14.34 5.58
N GLU A 52 1.49 -14.64 6.58
CA GLU A 52 0.69 -15.86 6.60
C GLU A 52 -0.35 -15.86 5.47
N ARG A 53 -0.87 -14.69 5.08
CA ARG A 53 -1.78 -14.58 3.93
C ARG A 53 -1.10 -14.93 2.62
N LEU A 54 0.13 -14.44 2.40
CA LEU A 54 0.91 -14.82 1.22
C LEU A 54 1.19 -16.32 1.14
N GLU A 55 1.29 -17.00 2.29
CA GLU A 55 1.45 -18.45 2.35
C GLU A 55 0.13 -19.20 2.10
N ASN A 56 -1.03 -18.64 2.45
CA ASN A 56 -2.33 -19.33 2.35
C ASN A 56 -3.11 -19.01 1.05
N GLU A 57 -2.88 -17.85 0.45
CA GLU A 57 -3.61 -17.34 -0.72
C GLU A 57 -2.66 -17.07 -1.89
N ASP A 58 -3.21 -16.94 -3.09
CA ASP A 58 -2.42 -16.71 -4.28
C ASP A 58 -2.32 -15.20 -4.57
N TYR A 59 -1.13 -14.63 -4.40
CA TYR A 59 -0.83 -13.24 -4.73
C TYR A 59 0.11 -13.11 -5.94
N TRP A 60 -0.10 -12.04 -6.70
CA TRP A 60 0.92 -11.48 -7.59
C TRP A 60 1.59 -10.27 -6.93
N VAL A 61 2.83 -10.01 -7.32
CA VAL A 61 3.65 -8.92 -6.81
C VAL A 61 4.25 -8.11 -7.96
N CYS A 62 4.28 -6.80 -7.79
CA CYS A 62 5.03 -5.88 -8.64
C CYS A 62 5.70 -4.81 -7.77
N GLU A 63 6.65 -4.10 -8.37
CA GLU A 63 7.24 -2.90 -7.78
C GLU A 63 6.16 -1.85 -7.54
N LYS A 64 6.26 -1.05 -6.47
CA LYS A 64 5.39 0.11 -6.23
C LYS A 64 6.03 1.35 -6.84
N SER A 65 5.42 1.88 -7.91
CA SER A 65 5.99 3.05 -8.57
C SER A 65 5.73 4.29 -7.73
N ASP A 66 6.62 5.25 -7.87
CA ASP A 66 6.50 6.58 -7.31
C ASP A 66 5.93 7.54 -8.36
N GLY A 67 4.61 7.47 -8.54
CA GLY A 67 3.89 8.20 -9.60
C GLY A 67 2.54 8.74 -9.15
N VAL A 68 1.76 9.22 -10.14
CA VAL A 68 0.38 9.67 -9.91
C VAL A 68 -0.58 8.61 -10.42
N ARG A 69 -1.31 8.00 -9.50
CA ARG A 69 -2.36 7.05 -9.85
C ARG A 69 -3.52 7.74 -10.57
N VAL A 70 -3.91 7.17 -11.70
CA VAL A 70 -5.04 7.61 -12.51
C VAL A 70 -5.81 6.42 -13.05
N LEU A 71 -7.13 6.57 -13.22
CA LEU A 71 -7.89 5.67 -14.08
C LEU A 71 -7.90 6.25 -15.49
N PHE A 72 -7.65 5.39 -16.48
CA PHE A 72 -7.75 5.71 -17.89
C PHE A 72 -9.13 5.30 -18.40
N LEU A 73 -9.95 6.27 -18.77
CA LEU A 73 -11.29 6.09 -19.30
C LEU A 73 -11.27 6.33 -20.82
N LEU A 74 -11.67 5.31 -21.57
CA LEU A 74 -11.96 5.39 -22.99
C LEU A 74 -13.49 5.31 -23.16
N LEU A 75 -14.09 6.28 -23.83
CA LEU A 75 -15.48 6.25 -24.23
C LEU A 75 -15.58 6.21 -25.74
N THR A 76 -16.37 5.27 -26.25
CA THR A 76 -16.58 5.11 -27.69
C THR A 76 -18.02 5.41 -28.03
N SER A 77 -18.21 6.44 -28.85
CA SER A 77 -19.50 6.90 -29.33
C SER A 77 -20.05 5.97 -30.43
N PRO A 78 -21.38 5.95 -30.66
CA PRO A 78 -21.99 5.09 -31.67
C PRO A 78 -21.52 5.34 -33.11
N ASP A 79 -21.02 6.54 -33.39
CA ASP A 79 -20.40 6.94 -34.66
C ASP A 79 -18.95 6.47 -34.81
N GLY A 80 -18.38 5.87 -33.76
CA GLY A 80 -17.01 5.37 -33.71
C GLY A 80 -15.97 6.37 -33.22
N ALA A 81 -16.37 7.58 -32.79
CA ALA A 81 -15.46 8.52 -32.16
C ALA A 81 -15.02 8.02 -30.77
N GLN A 82 -13.75 8.26 -30.43
CA GLN A 82 -13.16 7.86 -29.15
C GLN A 82 -12.72 9.08 -28.35
N ASP A 83 -13.30 9.23 -27.16
CA ASP A 83 -12.92 10.26 -26.20
C ASP A 83 -12.18 9.63 -25.02
N ILE A 84 -11.09 10.26 -24.60
CA ILE A 84 -10.21 9.72 -23.57
C ILE A 84 -10.09 10.69 -22.42
N TYR A 85 -10.17 10.15 -21.21
CA TYR A 85 -10.09 10.90 -19.97
C TYR A 85 -9.17 10.22 -18.97
N LEU A 86 -8.45 11.03 -18.20
CA LEU A 86 -7.75 10.60 -17.00
C LEU A 86 -8.54 11.03 -15.77
N ILE A 87 -8.74 10.09 -14.84
CA ILE A 87 -9.47 10.29 -13.59
C ILE A 87 -8.48 10.19 -12.44
N ASP A 88 -8.29 11.29 -11.71
CA ASP A 88 -7.42 11.29 -10.53
C ASP A 88 -8.12 10.70 -9.28
N ARG A 89 -7.34 10.52 -8.21
CA ARG A 89 -7.85 10.04 -6.90
C ARG A 89 -8.94 10.93 -6.28
N HIS A 90 -9.01 12.20 -6.67
CA HIS A 90 -10.01 13.17 -6.21
C HIS A 90 -11.27 13.15 -7.10
N ASN A 91 -11.35 12.22 -8.06
CA ASN A 91 -12.45 12.07 -9.01
C ASN A 91 -12.62 13.30 -9.92
N ASN A 92 -11.50 13.95 -10.27
CA ASN A 92 -11.41 14.98 -11.30
C ASN A 92 -11.08 14.35 -12.65
N TYR A 93 -11.66 14.91 -13.72
CA TYR A 93 -11.54 14.37 -15.07
C TYR A 93 -10.74 15.35 -15.93
N ARG A 94 -9.76 14.82 -16.65
CA ARG A 94 -8.95 15.56 -17.63
C ARG A 94 -9.10 14.93 -19.00
N VAL A 95 -9.37 15.74 -20.02
CA VAL A 95 -9.50 15.25 -21.40
C VAL A 95 -8.13 15.10 -22.05
N ILE A 96 -7.95 14.02 -22.80
CA ILE A 96 -6.72 13.69 -23.51
C ILE A 96 -7.01 13.46 -24.99
N SER A 97 -6.23 14.09 -25.86
CA SER A 97 -6.24 13.88 -27.30
C SER A 97 -5.03 13.07 -27.77
N GLY A 98 -5.07 12.58 -29.01
CA GLY A 98 -3.89 12.00 -29.68
C GLY A 98 -3.75 10.49 -29.58
N PHE A 99 -4.72 9.81 -28.96
CA PHE A 99 -4.80 8.36 -28.89
C PHE A 99 -5.96 7.82 -29.71
N PHE A 100 -5.79 6.60 -30.22
CA PHE A 100 -6.82 5.78 -30.83
C PHE A 100 -6.57 4.32 -30.45
N PHE A 101 -7.63 3.58 -30.12
CA PHE A 101 -7.55 2.19 -29.70
C PHE A 101 -8.35 1.30 -30.65
N PRO A 102 -7.68 0.47 -31.48
CA PRO A 102 -8.35 -0.45 -32.38
C PRO A 102 -8.98 -1.62 -31.61
N HIS A 103 -10.08 -2.14 -32.13
CA HIS A 103 -10.79 -3.28 -31.58
C HIS A 103 -9.96 -4.57 -31.71
N HIS A 104 -10.02 -5.41 -30.69
CA HIS A 104 -9.14 -6.58 -30.56
C HIS A 104 -9.42 -7.72 -31.57
N VAL A 105 -10.64 -7.80 -32.11
CA VAL A 105 -11.02 -8.76 -33.17
C VAL A 105 -10.85 -8.19 -34.57
N ASP A 106 -11.26 -6.94 -34.77
CA ASP A 106 -11.29 -6.27 -36.07
C ASP A 106 -10.61 -4.91 -35.93
N PRO A 107 -9.31 -4.80 -36.29
CA PRO A 107 -8.54 -3.57 -36.10
C PRO A 107 -9.08 -2.34 -36.84
N LYS A 108 -10.04 -2.51 -37.77
CA LYS A 108 -10.70 -1.40 -38.47
C LYS A 108 -11.79 -0.74 -37.64
N LYS A 109 -12.24 -1.38 -36.56
CA LYS A 109 -13.25 -0.84 -35.64
C LYS A 109 -12.59 -0.24 -34.41
N PRO A 110 -13.19 0.77 -33.76
CA PRO A 110 -12.72 1.26 -32.48
C PRO A 110 -13.03 0.23 -31.37
N LEU A 111 -12.14 0.12 -30.39
CA LEU A 111 -12.41 -0.58 -29.13
C LEU A 111 -13.58 0.11 -28.41
N GLY A 112 -14.48 -0.65 -27.79
CA GLY A 112 -15.57 -0.11 -26.99
C GLY A 112 -15.11 0.54 -25.67
N SER A 113 -16.07 1.12 -24.95
CA SER A 113 -15.77 1.86 -23.71
C SER A 113 -15.04 0.99 -22.69
N THR A 114 -13.94 1.51 -22.14
CA THR A 114 -12.94 0.77 -21.38
C THR A 114 -12.43 1.62 -20.21
N ILE A 115 -12.20 1.00 -19.05
CA ILE A 115 -11.66 1.64 -17.83
C ILE A 115 -10.49 0.81 -17.31
N ILE A 116 -9.30 1.40 -17.35
CA ILE A 116 -8.04 0.79 -16.91
C ILE A 116 -7.51 1.50 -15.66
N ASP A 117 -6.96 0.75 -14.71
CA ASP A 117 -6.27 1.29 -13.54
C ASP A 117 -4.76 1.32 -13.80
N GLY A 118 -4.14 2.47 -13.56
CA GLY A 118 -2.74 2.68 -13.88
C GLY A 118 -2.09 3.79 -13.06
N GLU A 119 -0.80 3.97 -13.29
CA GLU A 119 0.03 4.96 -12.62
C GLU A 119 0.86 5.71 -13.65
N LEU A 120 0.78 7.04 -13.63
CA LEU A 120 1.62 7.91 -14.44
C LEU A 120 2.97 8.08 -13.76
N VAL A 121 4.04 7.82 -14.49
CA VAL A 121 5.43 7.95 -14.03
C VAL A 121 6.25 8.74 -15.04
N ILE A 122 7.33 9.37 -14.57
CA ILE A 122 8.37 9.93 -15.43
C ILE A 122 9.52 8.94 -15.45
N ASP A 123 9.77 8.33 -16.61
CA ASP A 123 10.95 7.52 -16.85
C ASP A 123 12.09 8.39 -17.35
N THR A 124 13.21 8.39 -16.64
CA THR A 124 14.44 9.07 -17.03
C THR A 124 15.44 8.04 -17.56
N ASP A 125 15.81 8.14 -18.84
CA ASP A 125 16.87 7.30 -19.41
C ASP A 125 18.22 7.67 -18.76
N ALA A 126 18.82 6.74 -18.02
CA ALA A 126 20.06 6.98 -17.29
C ALA A 126 21.28 7.33 -18.18
N ARG A 127 21.24 6.98 -19.48
CA ARG A 127 22.32 7.24 -20.44
C ARG A 127 22.13 8.57 -21.15
N THR A 128 20.90 8.90 -21.55
CA THR A 128 20.62 10.13 -22.33
C THR A 128 20.12 11.28 -21.48
N GLY A 129 19.62 11.01 -20.27
CA GLY A 129 18.94 11.98 -19.42
C GLY A 129 17.56 12.39 -19.93
N GLN A 130 17.02 11.70 -20.93
CA GLN A 130 15.73 12.04 -21.53
C GLN A 130 14.58 11.53 -20.67
N ASP A 131 13.67 12.44 -20.32
CA ASP A 131 12.44 12.12 -19.60
C ASP A 131 11.33 11.69 -20.57
N THR A 132 10.59 10.65 -20.19
CA THR A 132 9.41 10.14 -20.91
C THR A 132 8.27 9.95 -19.93
N LEU A 133 7.14 10.65 -20.16
CA LEU A 133 5.92 10.41 -19.40
C LEU A 133 5.30 9.08 -19.84
N ARG A 134 4.96 8.21 -18.89
CA ARG A 134 4.45 6.86 -19.16
C ARG A 134 3.31 6.49 -18.23
N LEU A 135 2.25 5.92 -18.79
CA LEU A 135 1.18 5.26 -18.05
C LEU A 135 1.51 3.77 -17.89
N LEU A 136 1.74 3.34 -16.66
CA LEU A 136 1.90 1.94 -16.26
C LEU A 136 0.52 1.36 -15.88
N ALA A 137 -0.14 0.69 -16.82
CA ALA A 137 -1.41 0.02 -16.59
C ALA A 137 -1.21 -1.30 -15.85
N PHE A 138 -1.96 -1.53 -14.77
CA PHE A 138 -1.78 -2.71 -13.92
C PHE A 138 -3.06 -3.50 -13.62
N ASP A 139 -4.25 -2.93 -13.84
CA ASP A 139 -5.53 -3.65 -13.71
C ASP A 139 -6.58 -3.09 -14.69
N CYS A 140 -7.69 -3.80 -14.88
CA CYS A 140 -8.76 -3.47 -15.80
C CYS A 140 -10.13 -3.66 -15.13
N LEU A 141 -10.93 -2.59 -15.09
CA LEU A 141 -12.27 -2.62 -14.49
C LEU A 141 -13.32 -2.96 -15.54
N VAL A 142 -13.21 -2.32 -16.71
CA VAL A 142 -14.16 -2.45 -17.82
C VAL A 142 -13.35 -2.53 -19.11
N VAL A 143 -13.71 -3.42 -20.03
CA VAL A 143 -13.11 -3.46 -21.37
C VAL A 143 -14.18 -3.77 -22.40
N ASP A 144 -14.22 -3.00 -23.48
CA ASP A 144 -15.17 -3.20 -24.58
C ASP A 144 -16.62 -3.35 -24.08
N TYR A 145 -17.06 -2.39 -23.24
CA TYR A 145 -18.35 -2.37 -22.54
C TYR A 145 -18.60 -3.48 -21.51
N GLN A 146 -17.66 -4.41 -21.34
CA GLN A 146 -17.78 -5.52 -20.39
C GLN A 146 -17.16 -5.14 -19.05
N ASN A 147 -17.99 -5.12 -18.00
CA ASN A 147 -17.51 -5.04 -16.63
C ASN A 147 -16.85 -6.37 -16.25
N VAL A 148 -15.55 -6.31 -15.92
CA VAL A 148 -14.73 -7.47 -15.57
C VAL A 148 -14.27 -7.44 -14.11
N MET A 149 -14.79 -6.52 -13.29
CA MET A 149 -14.38 -6.38 -11.88
C MET A 149 -14.69 -7.64 -11.06
N SER A 150 -15.74 -8.39 -11.38
CA SER A 150 -16.06 -9.66 -10.70
C SER A 150 -15.15 -10.84 -11.08
N ARG A 151 -14.26 -10.66 -12.07
CA ARG A 151 -13.33 -11.70 -12.53
C ARG A 151 -12.06 -11.68 -11.70
N THR A 152 -11.36 -12.81 -11.66
CA THR A 152 -10.02 -12.96 -11.06
C THR A 152 -8.98 -12.09 -11.76
N LEU A 153 -7.89 -11.78 -11.06
CA LEU A 153 -6.84 -10.88 -11.56
C LEU A 153 -6.22 -11.38 -12.87
N ASP A 154 -6.01 -12.69 -13.04
CA ASP A 154 -5.47 -13.26 -14.29
C ASP A 154 -6.36 -12.95 -15.50
N LYS A 155 -7.69 -12.92 -15.31
CA LYS A 155 -8.63 -12.60 -16.37
C LYS A 155 -8.66 -11.11 -16.65
N ARG A 156 -8.67 -10.26 -15.62
CA ARG A 156 -8.64 -8.80 -15.78
C ARG A 156 -7.34 -8.34 -16.44
N TYR A 157 -6.21 -8.85 -15.96
CA TYR A 157 -4.89 -8.59 -16.51
C TYR A 157 -4.74 -9.16 -17.93
N GLY A 158 -5.26 -10.36 -18.19
CA GLY A 158 -5.30 -10.94 -19.54
C GLY A 158 -6.11 -10.10 -20.53
N ARG A 159 -7.24 -9.54 -20.09
CA ARG A 159 -8.04 -8.59 -20.89
C ARG A 159 -7.27 -7.29 -21.16
N LEU A 160 -6.62 -6.73 -20.15
CA LEU A 160 -5.76 -5.56 -20.30
C LEU A 160 -4.66 -5.79 -21.36
N GLN A 161 -3.99 -6.95 -21.30
CA GLN A 161 -2.92 -7.28 -22.23
C GLN A 161 -3.43 -7.56 -23.65
N GLU A 162 -4.40 -8.46 -23.78
CA GLU A 162 -4.80 -8.99 -25.09
C GLU A 162 -5.79 -8.09 -25.83
N TRP A 163 -6.69 -7.40 -25.13
CA TRP A 163 -7.77 -6.63 -25.75
C TRP A 163 -7.46 -5.15 -25.86
N PHE A 164 -6.78 -4.59 -24.86
CA PHE A 164 -6.42 -3.17 -24.84
C PHE A 164 -5.01 -2.93 -25.39
N PHE A 165 -4.00 -3.54 -24.77
CA PHE A 165 -2.61 -3.17 -25.05
C PHE A 165 -2.05 -3.75 -26.35
N LYS A 166 -2.30 -5.04 -26.64
CA LYS A 166 -1.73 -5.71 -27.82
C LYS A 166 -2.20 -5.13 -29.16
N PRO A 167 -3.50 -4.81 -29.38
CA PRO A 167 -3.96 -4.14 -30.59
C PRO A 167 -3.37 -2.74 -30.73
N PHE A 168 -3.34 -1.98 -29.64
CA PHE A 168 -2.72 -0.65 -29.60
C PHE A 168 -1.24 -0.71 -29.97
N ARG A 169 -0.46 -1.59 -29.33
CA ARG A 169 0.97 -1.76 -29.61
C ARG A 169 1.22 -2.14 -31.08
N LYS A 170 0.37 -3.02 -31.65
CA LYS A 170 0.46 -3.38 -33.07
C LYS A 170 0.23 -2.17 -33.98
N MET A 171 -0.81 -1.38 -33.71
CA MET A 171 -1.06 -0.14 -34.45
C MET A 171 0.12 0.83 -34.35
N MET A 172 0.73 0.97 -33.18
CA MET A 172 1.90 1.84 -32.99
C MET A 172 3.14 1.35 -33.76
N GLN A 173 3.29 0.04 -33.96
CA GLN A 173 4.35 -0.54 -34.79
C GLN A 173 4.09 -0.31 -36.29
N ASP A 174 2.83 -0.48 -36.71
CA ASP A 174 2.42 -0.31 -38.11
C ASP A 174 2.38 1.19 -38.53
N HIS A 175 2.11 2.09 -37.57
CA HIS A 175 1.99 3.53 -37.77
C HIS A 175 2.82 4.36 -36.77
N PRO A 176 4.17 4.34 -36.82
CA PRO A 176 5.03 4.99 -35.83
C PRO A 176 4.85 6.51 -35.69
N TYR A 177 4.37 7.18 -36.74
CA TYR A 177 4.11 8.63 -36.71
C TYR A 177 3.04 9.03 -35.70
N MET A 178 2.13 8.12 -35.33
CA MET A 178 1.11 8.37 -34.30
C MET A 178 1.72 8.58 -32.91
N ALA A 179 2.95 8.12 -32.65
CA ALA A 179 3.63 8.35 -31.38
C ALA A 179 3.88 9.84 -31.11
N GLN A 180 4.02 10.65 -32.17
CA GLN A 180 4.32 12.08 -32.03
C GLN A 180 3.13 12.88 -31.49
N SER A 181 1.89 12.40 -31.68
CA SER A 181 0.69 13.03 -31.15
C SER A 181 0.32 12.57 -29.74
N GLN A 182 1.00 11.55 -29.20
CA GLN A 182 0.65 10.98 -27.91
C GLN A 182 1.28 11.79 -26.77
N PRO A 183 0.49 12.20 -25.77
CA PRO A 183 1.01 12.95 -24.62
C PRO A 183 1.85 12.09 -23.67
N PHE A 184 1.72 10.76 -23.72
CA PHE A 184 2.51 9.82 -22.93
C PHE A 184 2.56 8.44 -23.58
N ASP A 185 3.56 7.66 -23.22
CA ASP A 185 3.68 6.24 -23.60
C ASP A 185 2.79 5.37 -22.70
N ILE A 186 2.33 4.22 -23.21
CA ILE A 186 1.52 3.27 -22.43
C ILE A 186 2.28 1.96 -22.33
N LYS A 187 2.40 1.41 -21.12
CA LYS A 187 2.93 0.06 -20.90
C LYS A 187 2.06 -0.69 -19.90
N VAL A 188 1.98 -2.01 -20.07
CA VAL A 188 1.41 -2.89 -19.05
C VAL A 188 2.50 -3.25 -18.05
N LYS A 189 2.23 -3.00 -16.77
CA LYS A 189 3.14 -3.24 -15.66
C LYS A 189 3.37 -4.75 -15.49
N PRO A 190 4.62 -5.23 -15.51
CA PRO A 190 4.90 -6.65 -15.34
C PRO A 190 4.55 -7.10 -13.92
N MET A 191 3.86 -8.23 -13.83
CA MET A 191 3.48 -8.88 -12.58
C MET A 191 4.25 -10.19 -12.44
N GLU A 192 4.76 -10.46 -11.24
CA GLU A 192 5.39 -11.73 -10.88
C GLU A 192 4.51 -12.46 -9.86
N LEU A 193 4.73 -13.77 -9.68
CA LEU A 193 4.11 -14.51 -8.58
C LEU A 193 4.70 -14.03 -7.25
N SER A 194 3.95 -14.10 -6.15
CA SER A 194 4.38 -13.60 -4.83
C SER A 194 5.74 -14.14 -4.36
N TYR A 195 6.06 -15.41 -4.66
CA TYR A 195 7.35 -16.02 -4.35
C TYR A 195 8.48 -15.62 -5.32
N GLY A 196 8.17 -14.93 -6.41
CA GLY A 196 9.11 -14.34 -7.37
C GLY A 196 9.72 -13.02 -6.91
N ILE A 197 9.52 -12.64 -5.65
CA ILE A 197 9.96 -11.38 -5.07
C ILE A 197 11.48 -11.10 -5.22
N GLU A 198 12.31 -12.14 -5.17
CA GLU A 198 13.76 -12.01 -5.35
C GLU A 198 14.12 -11.46 -6.73
N LYS A 199 13.40 -11.89 -7.77
CA LYS A 199 13.53 -11.36 -9.13
C LYS A 199 13.11 -9.89 -9.19
N VAL A 200 12.04 -9.52 -8.49
CA VAL A 200 11.58 -8.12 -8.44
C VAL A 200 12.66 -7.23 -7.83
N PHE A 201 13.25 -7.63 -6.70
CA PHE A 201 14.31 -6.85 -6.04
C PHE A 201 15.63 -6.80 -6.80
N ASN A 202 16.07 -7.92 -7.38
CA ASN A 202 17.43 -8.02 -7.92
C ASN A 202 17.49 -7.74 -9.43
N GLU A 203 16.39 -7.87 -10.16
CA GLU A 203 16.37 -7.73 -11.61
C GLU A 203 15.42 -6.66 -12.13
N VAL A 204 14.26 -6.47 -11.51
CA VAL A 204 13.25 -5.50 -11.98
C VAL A 204 13.56 -4.09 -11.45
N ILE A 205 13.60 -3.92 -10.12
CA ILE A 205 13.80 -2.62 -9.46
C ILE A 205 15.09 -1.92 -9.95
N PRO A 206 16.25 -2.59 -10.06
CA PRO A 206 17.49 -1.94 -10.51
C PRO A 206 17.48 -1.48 -11.98
N LYS A 207 16.52 -1.96 -12.79
CA LYS A 207 16.38 -1.60 -14.21
C LYS A 207 15.27 -0.57 -14.45
N LEU A 208 14.56 -0.12 -13.40
CA LEU A 208 13.54 0.90 -13.52
C LEU A 208 14.17 2.24 -13.89
N GLN A 209 13.42 3.03 -14.67
CA GLN A 209 13.79 4.39 -15.06
C GLN A 209 13.02 5.45 -14.23
N HIS A 210 12.17 5.00 -13.32
CA HIS A 210 11.37 5.82 -12.40
C HIS A 210 11.66 5.42 -10.95
N GLY A 211 11.21 6.25 -10.00
CA GLY A 211 11.31 5.96 -8.58
C GLY A 211 10.44 4.78 -8.15
N ASN A 212 10.93 4.01 -7.18
CA ASN A 212 10.23 2.90 -6.54
C ASN A 212 10.29 3.11 -5.03
N ASP A 213 9.17 2.91 -4.34
CA ASP A 213 9.05 3.13 -2.89
C ASP A 213 8.48 1.90 -2.15
N GLY A 214 8.58 0.71 -2.74
CA GLY A 214 8.09 -0.53 -2.15
C GLY A 214 7.56 -1.55 -3.15
N LEU A 215 6.60 -2.36 -2.70
CA LEU A 215 5.95 -3.43 -3.48
C LEU A 215 4.42 -3.34 -3.36
N ILE A 216 3.71 -3.82 -4.39
CA ILE A 216 2.27 -4.03 -4.35
C ILE A 216 1.98 -5.51 -4.52
N TYR A 217 1.27 -6.08 -3.56
CA TYR A 217 0.69 -7.42 -3.65
C TYR A 217 -0.78 -7.31 -4.03
N THR A 218 -1.21 -8.09 -5.01
CA THR A 218 -2.62 -8.16 -5.44
C THR A 218 -3.08 -9.61 -5.44
N CYS A 219 -4.18 -9.90 -4.75
CA CYS A 219 -4.76 -11.24 -4.70
C CYS A 219 -5.24 -11.68 -6.08
N LEU A 220 -4.93 -12.92 -6.45
CA LEU A 220 -5.26 -13.51 -7.75
C LEU A 220 -6.75 -13.85 -7.84
N GLN A 221 -7.29 -14.47 -6.78
CA GLN A 221 -8.68 -14.97 -6.78
C GLN A 221 -9.72 -13.86 -6.56
N SER A 222 -9.31 -12.73 -5.98
CA SER A 222 -10.28 -11.72 -5.55
C SER A 222 -10.80 -10.83 -6.69
N PRO A 223 -12.08 -10.43 -6.62
CA PRO A 223 -12.63 -9.42 -7.52
C PRO A 223 -11.97 -8.05 -7.27
N TYR A 224 -12.12 -7.15 -8.22
CA TYR A 224 -11.73 -5.75 -8.05
C TYR A 224 -12.73 -5.05 -7.12
N VAL A 225 -12.23 -4.55 -5.99
CA VAL A 225 -13.05 -3.84 -4.99
C VAL A 225 -12.94 -2.34 -5.16
N VAL A 226 -14.07 -1.65 -5.19
CA VAL A 226 -14.14 -0.19 -5.34
C VAL A 226 -13.84 0.50 -4.00
N GLY A 227 -12.87 1.42 -3.99
CA GLY A 227 -12.49 2.21 -2.81
C GLY A 227 -11.73 1.42 -1.74
N THR A 228 -11.81 1.90 -0.50
CA THR A 228 -11.46 1.15 0.72
C THR A 228 -12.80 0.84 1.38
N ASP A 229 -13.26 -0.41 1.44
CA ASP A 229 -14.42 -0.72 2.28
C ASP A 229 -13.97 -1.40 3.58
N PRO A 230 -13.89 -0.66 4.70
CA PRO A 230 -13.61 -1.25 6.02
C PRO A 230 -14.61 -2.32 6.44
N LYS A 231 -15.80 -2.41 5.82
CA LYS A 231 -16.83 -3.40 6.18
C LYS A 231 -16.59 -4.81 5.65
N MET A 232 -15.64 -5.00 4.74
CA MET A 232 -15.17 -6.35 4.41
C MET A 232 -14.27 -6.92 5.51
N CYS A 233 -13.61 -6.08 6.33
CA CYS A 233 -12.71 -6.53 7.41
C CYS A 233 -13.43 -7.18 8.63
N LEU A 234 -14.75 -7.40 8.58
CA LEU A 234 -15.39 -8.24 9.58
C LEU A 234 -15.11 -9.69 9.22
N PRO A 235 -14.66 -10.54 10.17
CA PRO A 235 -14.55 -11.96 9.92
C PRO A 235 -15.91 -12.45 9.40
N PRO A 236 -15.95 -13.33 8.38
CA PRO A 236 -17.21 -13.90 7.94
C PRO A 236 -17.90 -14.47 9.18
N ALA A 237 -19.13 -14.03 9.43
CA ALA A 237 -19.99 -14.68 10.41
C ALA A 237 -19.93 -16.18 10.12
N TYR A 238 -19.56 -16.96 11.13
CA TYR A 238 -19.34 -18.40 11.09
C TYR A 238 -20.47 -19.10 10.31
N ASP A 239 -20.32 -19.28 9.00
CA ASP A 239 -21.22 -20.14 8.24
C ASP A 239 -20.68 -21.58 8.37
N VAL A 240 -21.47 -22.39 9.04
CA VAL A 240 -21.18 -23.78 9.41
C VAL A 240 -21.21 -24.72 8.20
N SER A 241 -21.35 -24.19 6.99
CA SER A 241 -21.51 -24.95 5.75
C SER A 241 -20.22 -25.24 4.99
N GLY A 242 -19.10 -24.58 5.32
CA GLY A 242 -17.76 -24.89 4.75
C GLY A 242 -17.66 -24.77 3.22
N ALA A 243 -18.63 -24.16 2.55
CA ALA A 243 -18.67 -23.99 1.11
C ALA A 243 -18.83 -22.50 0.78
N ASN A 244 -17.83 -21.94 0.11
CA ASN A 244 -17.63 -20.51 -0.19
C ASN A 244 -17.22 -19.63 1.00
N GLN A 245 -15.99 -19.82 1.46
CA GLN A 245 -15.26 -18.74 2.13
C GLN A 245 -14.95 -17.66 1.08
N LEU A 246 -15.87 -16.70 0.90
CA LEU A 246 -15.57 -15.46 0.19
C LEU A 246 -14.41 -14.80 0.95
N CYS A 247 -13.30 -14.52 0.29
CA CYS A 247 -12.15 -13.83 0.87
C CYS A 247 -12.62 -12.45 1.37
N CYS A 248 -12.72 -12.28 2.69
CA CYS A 248 -13.20 -11.04 3.33
C CYS A 248 -12.02 -10.13 3.75
N TRP A 249 -10.82 -10.30 3.19
CA TRP A 249 -9.64 -9.61 3.72
C TRP A 249 -8.97 -8.84 2.60
N ASP A 250 -8.61 -7.58 2.88
CA ASP A 250 -8.10 -6.58 1.94
C ASP A 250 -7.24 -7.17 0.81
N ASP A 251 -7.73 -7.11 -0.44
CA ASP A 251 -7.18 -7.86 -1.57
C ASP A 251 -5.91 -7.27 -2.19
N ARG A 252 -5.53 -6.06 -1.76
CA ARG A 252 -4.39 -5.32 -2.31
C ARG A 252 -3.56 -4.73 -1.18
N LEU A 253 -2.32 -5.17 -1.07
CA LEU A 253 -1.41 -4.77 0.00
C LEU A 253 -0.29 -3.90 -0.58
N LYS A 254 0.06 -2.82 0.12
CA LYS A 254 1.25 -2.02 -0.14
C LYS A 254 2.29 -2.31 0.92
N TRP A 255 3.43 -2.83 0.49
CA TRP A 255 4.59 -3.03 1.35
C TRP A 255 5.59 -1.91 1.11
N LYS A 256 6.11 -1.35 2.21
CA LYS A 256 7.28 -0.48 2.23
C LYS A 256 8.22 -0.99 3.31
N PRO A 257 9.54 -0.97 3.08
CA PRO A 257 10.48 -1.32 4.13
C PRO A 257 10.32 -0.33 5.29
N PRO A 258 10.16 -0.80 6.54
CA PRO A 258 10.00 0.06 7.71
C PRO A 258 11.10 1.11 7.85
N SER A 259 12.33 0.74 7.48
CA SER A 259 13.51 1.59 7.45
C SER A 259 13.45 2.76 6.47
N GLU A 260 12.55 2.75 5.48
CA GLU A 260 12.32 3.88 4.56
C GLU A 260 11.13 4.75 4.97
N ASN A 261 10.37 4.39 6.02
CA ASN A 261 9.33 5.27 6.52
C ASN A 261 9.97 6.40 7.33
N THR A 262 9.69 7.62 6.92
CA THR A 262 10.20 8.82 7.56
C THR A 262 9.11 9.58 8.29
N ILE A 263 9.50 10.28 9.35
CA ILE A 263 8.62 11.17 10.12
C ILE A 263 9.31 12.53 10.22
N ASP A 264 8.54 13.60 10.03
CA ASP A 264 9.02 14.95 10.28
C ASP A 264 8.71 15.35 11.72
N PHE A 265 9.74 15.62 12.52
CA PHE A 265 9.61 16.15 13.88
C PHE A 265 10.22 17.54 13.98
N LYS A 266 9.81 18.30 14.99
CA LYS A 266 10.56 19.49 15.40
C LYS A 266 11.74 19.06 16.28
N LEU A 267 12.95 19.43 15.88
CA LEU A 267 14.17 19.15 16.61
C LEU A 267 14.40 20.23 17.66
N VAL A 268 14.60 19.82 18.90
CA VAL A 268 14.81 20.72 20.04
C VAL A 268 16.04 20.27 20.81
N LEU A 269 17.07 21.12 20.81
CA LEU A 269 18.34 20.87 21.48
C LEU A 269 18.25 21.27 22.96
N ARG A 270 18.75 20.40 23.82
CA ARG A 270 18.82 20.62 25.27
C ARG A 270 20.24 20.41 25.75
N PHE A 271 20.95 21.51 25.94
CA PHE A 271 22.34 21.53 26.39
C PHE A 271 22.42 21.25 27.91
N PRO A 272 23.45 20.52 28.36
CA PRO A 272 23.70 20.35 29.79
C PRO A 272 24.09 21.70 30.44
N PRO A 273 23.97 21.83 31.77
CA PRO A 273 24.39 23.04 32.47
C PRO A 273 25.92 23.23 32.42
N ASP A 274 26.38 24.48 32.39
CA ASP A 274 27.79 24.83 32.39
C ASP A 274 28.49 24.37 33.69
N PRO A 275 29.68 23.74 33.61
CA PRO A 275 30.41 23.25 34.79
C PRO A 275 30.75 24.34 35.81
N TYR A 276 30.89 25.60 35.38
CA TYR A 276 31.24 26.75 36.20
C TYR A 276 30.02 27.59 36.57
N ASN A 277 28.97 27.61 35.74
CA ASN A 277 27.70 28.29 36.02
C ASN A 277 26.49 27.40 35.72
N GLN A 278 25.97 26.72 36.75
CA GLN A 278 24.84 25.78 36.61
C GLN A 278 23.51 26.41 36.15
N GLN A 279 23.42 27.74 36.07
CA GLN A 279 22.23 28.45 35.55
C GLN A 279 22.29 28.70 34.04
N GLU A 280 23.45 28.48 33.41
CA GLU A 280 23.67 28.68 31.99
C GLU A 280 23.92 27.35 31.29
N PRO A 281 23.51 27.20 30.02
CA PRO A 281 23.79 26.01 29.23
C PRO A 281 25.24 26.01 28.70
N ASP A 282 25.88 24.83 28.73
CA ASP A 282 27.14 24.58 28.04
C ASP A 282 26.88 24.31 26.56
N PHE A 283 27.02 25.35 25.73
CA PHE A 283 26.87 25.23 24.27
C PHE A 283 28.03 24.48 23.58
N THR A 284 29.10 24.15 24.30
CA THR A 284 30.24 23.39 23.74
C THR A 284 30.06 21.89 23.93
N ALA A 285 29.33 21.50 24.98
CA ALA A 285 28.94 20.12 25.23
C ALA A 285 27.88 19.62 24.24
N LYS A 286 27.84 18.32 24.06
CA LYS A 286 26.84 17.64 23.22
C LYS A 286 25.46 17.72 23.89
N PRO A 287 24.44 18.28 23.23
CA PRO A 287 23.09 18.36 23.78
C PRO A 287 22.35 17.02 23.65
N ILE A 288 21.21 16.92 24.33
CA ILE A 288 20.15 15.98 23.99
C ILE A 288 19.41 16.54 22.77
N PHE A 289 19.15 15.69 21.78
CA PHE A 289 18.46 16.05 20.56
C PHE A 289 17.00 15.57 20.64
N GLY A 290 16.11 16.38 21.23
CA GLY A 290 14.71 16.00 21.44
C GLY A 290 13.86 16.11 20.18
N LEU A 291 13.14 15.05 19.82
CA LEU A 291 12.15 15.02 18.76
C LEU A 291 10.78 15.36 19.33
N HIS A 292 10.11 16.35 18.73
CA HIS A 292 8.80 16.82 19.19
C HIS A 292 7.74 16.70 18.09
N ALA A 293 6.60 16.10 18.43
CA ALA A 293 5.47 15.88 17.54
C ALA A 293 4.51 17.08 17.58
N TYR A 294 3.97 17.45 16.42
CA TYR A 294 3.04 18.58 16.33
C TYR A 294 1.62 18.15 16.74
N ILE A 295 0.99 18.86 17.67
CA ILE A 295 -0.36 18.53 18.19
C ILE A 295 -1.46 19.49 17.71
N GLY A 296 -1.14 20.38 16.76
CA GLY A 296 -2.10 21.34 16.20
C GLY A 296 -2.17 22.67 16.96
N GLY A 297 -2.78 23.68 16.36
CA GLY A 297 -2.89 25.03 16.94
C GLY A 297 -1.79 25.98 16.45
N ARG A 298 -1.32 26.88 17.31
CA ARG A 298 -0.19 27.78 17.01
C ARG A 298 1.07 27.23 17.67
N ASP A 299 1.89 26.52 16.89
CA ASP A 299 3.19 25.98 17.33
C ASP A 299 3.16 25.13 18.61
N ASN A 300 2.12 24.30 18.76
CA ASN A 300 2.01 23.42 19.91
C ASN A 300 2.65 22.06 19.61
N TYR A 301 3.61 21.66 20.44
CA TYR A 301 4.37 20.44 20.28
C TYR A 301 4.46 19.68 21.59
N GLU A 302 4.50 18.35 21.51
CA GLU A 302 4.77 17.46 22.64
C GLU A 302 6.11 16.73 22.44
N PRO A 303 6.89 16.47 23.50
CA PRO A 303 8.04 15.58 23.41
C PRO A 303 7.61 14.19 22.96
N PHE A 304 8.34 13.62 21.99
CA PHE A 304 8.09 12.29 21.45
C PHE A 304 9.20 11.31 21.83
N ASP A 305 10.43 11.56 21.37
CA ASP A 305 11.58 10.67 21.57
C ASP A 305 12.90 11.45 21.38
N GLU A 306 14.04 10.76 21.39
CA GLU A 306 15.38 11.33 21.17
C GLU A 306 15.96 10.92 19.82
N LEU A 307 16.56 11.88 19.12
CA LEU A 307 17.39 11.66 17.94
C LEU A 307 18.79 11.22 18.37
N TYR A 308 19.24 10.07 17.87
CA TYR A 308 20.62 9.66 18.08
C TYR A 308 21.55 10.38 17.11
N VAL A 309 22.47 11.16 17.67
CA VAL A 309 23.56 11.83 16.95
C VAL A 309 24.87 11.30 17.52
N ASP A 310 25.78 10.82 16.70
CA ASP A 310 27.10 10.38 17.17
C ASP A 310 28.06 11.58 17.37
N ASP A 311 29.22 11.35 17.96
CA ASP A 311 30.15 12.44 18.31
C ASP A 311 30.73 13.10 17.05
N ASP A 312 31.03 12.32 16.00
CA ASP A 312 31.55 12.85 14.75
C ASP A 312 30.49 13.65 13.99
N GLU A 313 29.22 13.22 14.01
CA GLU A 313 28.07 13.97 13.50
C GLU A 313 27.89 15.28 14.24
N TRP A 314 28.01 15.26 15.57
CA TRP A 314 27.92 16.47 16.37
C TRP A 314 29.02 17.47 16.01
N GLU A 315 30.27 17.02 15.86
CA GLU A 315 31.37 17.89 15.40
C GLU A 315 31.11 18.46 13.99
N ARG A 316 30.54 17.66 13.08
CA ARG A 316 30.14 18.14 11.74
C ARG A 316 29.03 19.19 11.81
N LEU A 317 28.02 19.00 12.66
CA LEU A 317 26.94 19.97 12.87
C LEU A 317 27.47 21.28 13.45
N LYS A 318 28.42 21.22 14.40
CA LYS A 318 29.08 22.44 14.90
C LYS A 318 29.89 23.13 13.81
N ALA A 319 30.64 22.37 13.02
CA ALA A 319 31.49 22.91 11.96
C ALA A 319 30.70 23.54 10.80
N SER A 320 29.45 23.14 10.57
CA SER A 320 28.60 23.74 9.52
C SER A 320 28.21 25.18 9.85
N GLY A 321 28.14 25.53 11.14
CA GLY A 321 27.65 26.83 11.61
C GLY A 321 26.16 27.06 11.34
N GLU A 322 25.43 26.04 10.90
CA GLU A 322 23.98 26.13 10.70
C GLU A 322 23.24 26.14 12.03
N GLN A 323 22.16 26.91 12.11
CA GLN A 323 21.18 26.75 13.18
C GLN A 323 20.53 25.38 13.02
N VAL A 324 20.60 24.54 14.04
CA VAL A 324 20.00 23.18 14.05
C VAL A 324 18.76 23.12 14.94
N ASP A 325 18.77 23.86 16.05
CA ASP A 325 17.65 23.95 16.98
C ASP A 325 16.43 24.62 16.34
N ASP A 326 15.25 24.16 16.75
CA ASP A 326 13.93 24.64 16.31
C ASP A 326 13.57 24.31 14.84
N ARG A 327 14.38 23.49 14.14
CA ARG A 327 14.13 23.08 12.75
C ARG A 327 13.27 21.83 12.64
N ILE A 328 12.61 21.67 11.49
CA ILE A 328 11.93 20.42 11.16
C ILE A 328 12.95 19.43 10.60
N ALA A 329 13.07 18.28 11.25
CA ALA A 329 13.96 17.20 10.87
C ALA A 329 13.13 16.02 10.37
N GLU A 330 13.42 15.56 9.15
CA GLU A 330 12.96 14.28 8.64
C GLU A 330 13.87 13.19 9.21
N VAL A 331 13.29 12.26 9.97
CA VAL A 331 14.01 11.16 10.63
C VAL A 331 13.46 9.82 10.19
N TYR A 332 14.27 8.77 10.33
CA TYR A 332 13.86 7.38 10.11
C TYR A 332 14.28 6.50 11.29
N TRP A 333 13.59 5.37 11.47
CA TRP A 333 13.90 4.40 12.50
C TRP A 333 14.94 3.40 12.01
N GLU A 334 16.10 3.37 12.65
CA GLU A 334 17.12 2.35 12.38
C GLU A 334 16.83 1.09 13.20
N THR A 335 16.40 0.02 12.52
CA THR A 335 15.95 -1.22 13.17
C THR A 335 17.06 -1.99 13.89
N ARG A 336 18.31 -1.86 13.45
CA ARG A 336 19.47 -2.58 14.04
C ARG A 336 19.84 -2.04 15.42
N GLU A 337 20.01 -0.74 15.54
CA GLU A 337 20.37 -0.08 16.80
C GLU A 337 19.15 0.36 17.62
N LYS A 338 17.95 0.33 17.02
CA LYS A 338 16.68 0.78 17.62
C LYS A 338 16.75 2.25 18.04
N ARG A 339 17.11 3.10 17.08
CA ARG A 339 17.35 4.55 17.28
C ARG A 339 16.79 5.36 16.12
N TRP A 340 16.37 6.59 16.41
CA TRP A 340 16.03 7.57 15.38
C TRP A 340 17.31 8.17 14.80
N ARG A 341 17.40 8.23 13.47
CA ARG A 341 18.52 8.84 12.74
C ARG A 341 18.01 9.96 11.85
N LEU A 342 18.85 10.99 11.68
CA LEU A 342 18.52 12.15 10.87
C LEU A 342 18.65 11.78 9.39
N MET A 343 17.61 12.05 8.61
CA MET A 343 17.68 11.94 7.16
C MET A 343 18.07 13.28 6.53
N ARG A 344 17.34 14.36 6.87
CA ARG A 344 17.57 15.72 6.40
C ARG A 344 16.75 16.74 7.17
N PHE A 345 17.08 18.02 7.02
CA PHE A 345 16.21 19.10 7.45
C PHE A 345 15.16 19.43 6.38
N ARG A 346 13.97 19.83 6.84
CA ARG A 346 12.78 20.15 6.04
C ARG A 346 12.41 21.61 6.20
N ASP A 347 13.27 22.48 5.68
CA ASP A 347 13.04 23.94 5.72
C ASP A 347 11.85 24.36 4.82
N ASP A 348 11.34 23.45 3.99
CA ASP A 348 10.11 23.61 3.21
C ASP A 348 8.83 23.53 4.07
N LYS A 349 8.93 23.04 5.31
CA LYS A 349 7.78 22.80 6.17
C LYS A 349 7.75 23.73 7.38
N PRO A 350 6.62 24.39 7.66
CA PRO A 350 6.49 25.20 8.88
C PRO A 350 6.40 24.34 10.14
N HIS A 351 5.87 23.12 10.03
CA HIS A 351 5.68 22.20 11.15
C HIS A 351 6.04 20.76 10.76
N GLY A 352 6.34 19.95 11.76
CA GLY A 352 6.47 18.49 11.61
C GLY A 352 5.12 17.83 11.32
N ASN A 353 5.11 16.51 11.28
CA ASN A 353 3.88 15.75 11.11
C ASN A 353 3.00 15.88 12.36
N HIS A 354 1.69 15.95 12.13
CA HIS A 354 0.71 15.95 13.21
C HIS A 354 0.75 14.61 13.96
N LYS A 355 0.53 14.61 15.28
CA LYS A 355 0.57 13.41 16.14
C LYS A 355 -0.18 12.21 15.56
N SER A 356 -1.39 12.42 15.02
CA SER A 356 -2.14 11.32 14.41
C SER A 356 -1.46 10.70 13.18
N VAL A 357 -0.69 11.47 12.42
CA VAL A 357 0.12 10.97 11.30
C VAL A 357 1.34 10.22 11.84
N VAL A 358 1.98 10.75 12.88
CA VAL A 358 3.08 10.08 13.58
C VAL A 358 2.63 8.71 14.08
N ASP A 359 1.53 8.63 14.84
CA ASP A 359 1.00 7.38 15.39
C ASP A 359 0.74 6.32 14.30
N ASN A 360 0.19 6.74 13.15
CA ASN A 360 -0.05 5.84 12.02
C ASN A 360 1.24 5.31 11.37
N ILE A 361 2.27 6.16 11.27
CA ILE A 361 3.57 5.77 10.72
C ILE A 361 4.29 4.84 11.71
N ILE A 362 4.25 5.14 13.01
CA ILE A 362 4.79 4.27 14.05
C ILE A 362 4.16 2.89 14.02
N GLN A 363 2.83 2.80 13.90
CA GLN A 363 2.16 1.51 13.74
C GLN A 363 2.67 0.75 12.51
N SER A 364 2.89 1.47 11.40
CA SER A 364 3.45 0.88 10.17
C SER A 364 4.90 0.42 10.33
N ILE A 365 5.70 1.06 11.18
CA ILE A 365 7.07 0.66 11.50
C ILE A 365 7.08 -0.57 12.42
N VAL A 366 6.23 -0.59 13.45
CA VAL A 366 6.14 -1.67 14.45
C VAL A 366 5.62 -2.97 13.83
N ASP A 367 4.55 -2.87 13.04
CA ASP A 367 3.94 -4.01 12.36
C ASP A 367 4.61 -4.36 11.04
N GLY A 368 5.48 -3.47 10.57
CA GLY A 368 6.17 -3.60 9.30
C GLY A 368 7.10 -4.80 9.24
N VAL A 369 7.42 -5.19 8.00
CA VAL A 369 8.26 -6.34 7.70
C VAL A 369 9.45 -5.84 6.90
N GLU A 370 10.67 -6.09 7.37
CA GLU A 370 11.86 -5.70 6.60
C GLU A 370 12.04 -6.57 5.35
N LYS A 371 12.84 -6.09 4.41
CA LYS A 371 13.11 -6.79 3.15
C LYS A 371 13.62 -8.22 3.39
N GLU A 372 14.51 -8.39 4.35
CA GLU A 372 15.13 -9.68 4.68
C GLU A 372 14.10 -10.68 5.23
N ASP A 373 13.19 -10.23 6.09
CA ASP A 373 12.12 -11.05 6.65
C ASP A 373 11.16 -11.53 5.56
N LEU A 374 10.85 -10.65 4.61
CA LEU A 374 9.99 -10.94 3.47
C LEU A 374 10.66 -11.95 2.52
N LEU A 375 11.97 -11.80 2.25
CA LEU A 375 12.76 -12.74 1.47
C LEU A 375 12.87 -14.11 2.15
N ALA A 376 12.98 -14.15 3.48
CA ALA A 376 13.07 -15.40 4.24
C ALA A 376 11.81 -16.27 4.11
N ARG A 377 10.65 -15.67 3.81
CA ARG A 377 9.38 -16.40 3.60
C ARG A 377 9.18 -16.91 2.17
N LYS A 378 10.03 -16.55 1.20
CA LYS A 378 9.83 -16.86 -0.23
C LYS A 378 9.62 -18.36 -0.51
N ASP A 379 10.39 -19.22 0.15
CA ASP A 379 10.37 -20.67 -0.10
C ASP A 379 9.15 -21.35 0.52
N ALA A 380 8.68 -20.85 1.67
CA ALA A 380 7.42 -21.27 2.29
C ALA A 380 6.23 -20.91 1.40
N ILE A 381 6.17 -19.65 0.94
CA ILE A 381 5.15 -19.15 0.00
C ILE A 381 5.13 -20.00 -1.28
N ARG A 382 6.31 -20.27 -1.86
CA ARG A 382 6.44 -21.10 -3.08
C ARG A 382 5.92 -22.52 -2.86
N SER A 383 6.27 -23.12 -1.73
CA SER A 383 5.88 -24.50 -1.41
C SER A 383 4.37 -24.60 -1.20
N ALA A 384 3.79 -23.65 -0.47
CA ALA A 384 2.35 -23.58 -0.24
C ALA A 384 1.56 -23.34 -1.53
N TRP A 385 2.03 -22.42 -2.39
CA TRP A 385 1.45 -22.19 -3.72
C TRP A 385 1.43 -23.47 -4.55
N LYS A 386 2.56 -24.18 -4.65
CA LYS A 386 2.66 -25.42 -5.43
C LYS A 386 1.76 -26.52 -4.85
N ALA A 387 1.65 -26.60 -3.52
CA ALA A 387 0.75 -27.54 -2.88
C ALA A 387 -0.72 -27.27 -3.24
N ARG A 388 -1.16 -26.00 -3.27
CA ARG A 388 -2.51 -25.62 -3.73
C ARG A 388 -2.72 -25.94 -5.21
N ALA A 389 -1.78 -25.58 -6.07
CA ALA A 389 -1.90 -25.79 -7.51
C ALA A 389 -1.92 -27.28 -7.91
N GLY A 390 -1.30 -28.16 -7.09
CA GLY A 390 -1.28 -29.61 -7.30
C GLY A 390 -2.50 -30.36 -6.76
N GLN A 391 -3.39 -29.69 -6.01
CA GLN A 391 -4.62 -30.32 -5.54
C GLN A 391 -5.64 -30.41 -6.69
N PRO A 392 -6.31 -31.57 -6.90
CA PRO A 392 -7.40 -31.66 -7.86
C PRO A 392 -8.50 -30.69 -7.45
N SER A 393 -8.94 -29.84 -8.39
CA SER A 393 -10.10 -28.97 -8.18
C SER A 393 -11.29 -29.82 -7.73
N ALA A 394 -11.79 -29.58 -6.52
CA ALA A 394 -12.95 -30.30 -6.00
C ALA A 394 -14.11 -30.15 -6.99
N PRO A 395 -14.79 -31.24 -7.38
CA PRO A 395 -15.92 -31.15 -8.27
C PRO A 395 -17.01 -30.29 -7.64
N VAL A 396 -17.43 -29.26 -8.38
CA VAL A 396 -18.63 -28.45 -8.08
C VAL A 396 -19.79 -29.43 -7.81
N PRO A 397 -20.55 -29.31 -6.71
CA PRO A 397 -21.67 -30.19 -6.49
C PRO A 397 -22.74 -29.89 -7.53
N THR A 398 -22.81 -30.74 -8.57
CA THR A 398 -23.96 -30.80 -9.46
C THR A 398 -25.17 -31.16 -8.62
N SER A 399 -26.18 -30.30 -8.63
CA SER A 399 -27.50 -30.53 -8.07
C SER A 399 -28.06 -31.89 -8.53
N GLN A 400 -27.99 -32.91 -7.67
CA GLN A 400 -28.65 -34.18 -7.89
C GLN A 400 -29.65 -34.44 -6.74
N GLN A 401 -30.91 -34.28 -7.12
CA GLN A 401 -32.09 -35.05 -6.72
C GLN A 401 -32.17 -35.60 -5.29
N ALA A 402 -33.16 -35.08 -4.57
CA ALA A 402 -33.64 -35.52 -3.27
C ALA A 402 -33.72 -37.06 -3.14
N ARG A 403 -33.05 -37.59 -2.12
CA ARG A 403 -33.33 -38.93 -1.56
C ARG A 403 -34.02 -38.76 -0.19
N PRO A 404 -35.00 -39.62 0.14
CA PRO A 404 -35.80 -39.49 1.36
C PRO A 404 -35.02 -39.93 2.61
N PRO A 405 -35.38 -39.44 3.81
CA PRO A 405 -34.67 -39.73 5.05
C PRO A 405 -34.95 -41.16 5.56
N PRO A 406 -33.97 -41.82 6.21
CA PRO A 406 -34.18 -43.09 6.90
C PRO A 406 -34.89 -42.89 8.25
N PRO A 407 -35.54 -43.94 8.80
CA PRO A 407 -36.49 -43.81 9.89
C PRO A 407 -35.83 -43.70 11.28
N VAL A 408 -36.51 -42.92 12.12
CA VAL A 408 -36.24 -42.68 13.54
C VAL A 408 -36.45 -43.96 14.36
N ARG A 409 -35.47 -44.37 15.18
CA ARG A 409 -35.65 -45.32 16.28
C ARG A 409 -35.49 -44.61 17.62
N GLY A 410 -36.52 -44.74 18.46
CA GLY A 410 -36.61 -44.21 19.82
C GLY A 410 -35.83 -45.03 20.88
N PRO A 411 -35.93 -44.63 22.16
CA PRO A 411 -34.83 -44.70 23.13
C PRO A 411 -34.95 -45.86 24.13
N MET A 412 -33.82 -46.29 24.70
CA MET A 412 -33.71 -47.23 25.83
C MET A 412 -32.45 -46.89 26.68
N PRO A 413 -32.38 -47.29 27.96
CA PRO A 413 -32.15 -46.35 29.06
C PRO A 413 -30.80 -46.47 29.80
N ASN A 414 -30.60 -45.48 30.68
CA ASN A 414 -29.46 -45.21 31.56
C ASN A 414 -28.84 -46.42 32.29
N GLY A 415 -27.51 -46.45 32.29
CA GLY A 415 -26.63 -47.15 33.24
C GLY A 415 -25.51 -46.22 33.72
N PRO A 416 -24.93 -46.44 34.90
CA PRO A 416 -24.61 -45.36 35.84
C PRO A 416 -23.20 -44.77 35.71
N ASN A 417 -23.13 -43.46 35.97
CA ASN A 417 -22.01 -42.70 36.55
C ASN A 417 -20.62 -43.36 36.55
N SER A 418 -19.86 -43.12 35.49
CA SER A 418 -18.40 -43.05 35.56
C SER A 418 -17.97 -41.59 35.48
N ARG A 419 -17.44 -41.08 36.59
CA ARG A 419 -16.80 -39.76 36.66
C ARG A 419 -15.73 -39.66 35.55
N PRO A 420 -15.71 -38.60 34.74
CA PRO A 420 -14.58 -38.37 33.85
C PRO A 420 -13.33 -38.06 34.70
N PRO A 421 -12.14 -38.52 34.27
CA PRO A 421 -10.89 -38.15 34.90
C PRO A 421 -10.71 -36.63 34.80
N PRO A 422 -10.08 -35.98 35.79
CA PRO A 422 -9.84 -34.55 35.70
C PRO A 422 -8.96 -34.28 34.48
N ALA A 423 -9.29 -33.20 33.76
CA ALA A 423 -8.51 -32.72 32.63
C ALA A 423 -7.03 -32.62 33.02
N PRO A 424 -6.08 -32.90 32.10
CA PRO A 424 -4.70 -32.57 32.33
C PRO A 424 -4.64 -31.07 32.61
N SER A 425 -4.21 -30.76 33.83
CA SER A 425 -3.85 -29.43 34.27
C SER A 425 -3.01 -28.78 33.18
N SER A 426 -3.45 -27.62 32.72
CA SER A 426 -2.60 -26.71 31.97
C SER A 426 -1.24 -26.67 32.66
N HIS A 427 -0.18 -26.98 31.92
CA HIS A 427 1.14 -26.52 32.30
C HIS A 427 1.04 -24.99 32.33
N HIS A 428 0.78 -24.45 33.53
CA HIS A 428 1.21 -23.13 33.91
C HIS A 428 2.71 -23.12 33.63
N ILE A 429 3.09 -22.60 32.47
CA ILE A 429 4.30 -21.80 32.42
C ILE A 429 4.02 -20.71 33.46
N ASP A 430 4.83 -20.72 34.51
CA ASP A 430 4.84 -19.70 35.54
C ASP A 430 5.26 -18.38 34.87
N LEU A 431 4.33 -17.76 34.14
CA LEU A 431 4.43 -16.38 33.74
C LEU A 431 4.39 -15.61 35.05
N ARG A 432 5.55 -15.11 35.47
CA ARG A 432 5.72 -14.21 36.63
C ARG A 432 4.99 -12.86 36.48
N TYR A 433 3.93 -12.77 35.69
CA TYR A 433 3.07 -11.59 35.59
C TYR A 433 1.62 -12.03 35.39
N GLY A 434 0.85 -11.90 36.47
CA GLY A 434 -0.61 -11.86 36.42
C GLY A 434 -1.12 -10.50 35.88
N PRO A 435 -2.44 -10.35 35.70
CA PRO A 435 -3.03 -9.16 35.09
C PRO A 435 -2.86 -7.95 36.01
N LEU A 436 -2.41 -6.82 35.45
CA LEU A 436 -2.35 -5.57 36.18
C LEU A 436 -3.75 -5.00 36.34
N GLN A 437 -4.20 -4.95 37.59
CA GLN A 437 -5.35 -4.15 38.00
C GLN A 437 -4.92 -2.68 38.02
N GLU A 438 -5.66 -1.81 37.32
CA GLU A 438 -5.47 -0.36 37.39
C GLU A 438 -5.82 0.17 38.79
N SER A 439 -4.94 1.02 39.34
CA SER A 439 -5.12 1.72 40.62
C SER A 439 -4.48 3.12 40.56
N PRO A 440 -5.10 4.15 41.14
CA PRO A 440 -5.31 5.42 40.44
C PRO A 440 -4.18 6.46 40.45
N TYR A 441 -2.99 6.21 41.00
CA TYR A 441 -1.88 7.21 40.99
C TYR A 441 -0.47 6.55 41.02
N SER A 442 -0.06 6.07 39.84
CA SER A 442 1.18 5.35 39.46
C SER A 442 2.48 5.65 40.23
N ARG A 443 3.25 4.59 40.58
CA ARG A 443 4.64 4.63 41.09
C ARG A 443 5.47 3.47 40.51
N VAL A 444 6.31 3.75 39.51
CA VAL A 444 7.51 2.94 39.21
C VAL A 444 8.67 3.88 39.02
N GLY A 445 9.75 3.60 39.75
CA GLY A 445 10.72 4.56 40.27
C GLY A 445 11.73 5.13 39.29
N GLY A 446 12.05 6.39 39.55
CA GLY A 446 13.00 7.28 38.87
C GLY A 446 12.75 8.71 39.38
N PRO A 447 13.77 9.60 39.45
CA PRO A 447 13.56 10.96 39.93
C PRO A 447 12.54 11.72 39.05
N THR A 448 11.65 12.49 39.69
CA THR A 448 10.52 13.24 39.07
C THR A 448 10.98 14.31 38.07
N THR A 449 12.27 14.57 38.03
CA THR A 449 12.90 15.54 37.15
C THR A 449 14.29 15.04 36.80
N VAL A 450 14.57 14.90 35.51
CA VAL A 450 15.93 14.70 35.01
C VAL A 450 16.27 15.95 34.21
N LEU A 451 17.22 16.75 34.72
CA LEU A 451 17.71 17.98 34.07
C LEU A 451 16.60 18.96 33.66
N GLY A 452 15.61 19.16 34.53
CA GLY A 452 14.49 20.09 34.28
C GLY A 452 13.31 19.52 33.48
N PHE A 453 13.38 18.26 33.05
CA PHE A 453 12.26 17.58 32.38
C PHE A 453 11.42 16.81 33.39
N HIS A 454 10.16 17.21 33.53
CA HIS A 454 9.17 16.48 34.31
C HIS A 454 8.66 15.28 33.52
N ARG A 455 8.46 14.16 34.22
CA ARG A 455 7.75 12.99 33.70
C ARG A 455 6.28 13.32 33.43
#